data_AF-A0A4R9VCC9-F1
#
_entry.id   AF-A0A4R9VCC9-F1
#
_cell.length_a   1.000
_cell.length_b   1.000
_cell.length_c   1.000
_cell.angle_alpha   90.00
_cell.angle_beta   90.00
_cell.angle_gamma   90.00
#
_symmetry.space_group_name_H-M   'P 1'
#
loop_
_entity.id
_entity.type
_entity.pdbx_description
1 polymer ?
#
loop_
_entity_poly.entity_id
_entity_poly.type
_entity_poly.pdbx_seq_one_letter_code
_entity_poly.pdbx_strand_id
1 'polypeptide(L)'
;MGTPFTHDMGEGFLSAEAIADPPPFERARAAVVYSGVARQMVQGLKYQDRTDLAPWMARWMLRAGAELIAETDLVLPVPFHGRRLFRR
;
A
#
# COMPACT_ATOMS: atom_id res chain seq x y z
N MET A 1 -3.29 -10.19 -10.25
CA MET A 1 -2.40 -9.01 -10.39
C MET A 1 -1.66 -8.73 -9.09
N GLY A 2 -0.44 -8.17 -9.14
CA GLY A 2 0.36 -7.83 -7.94
C GLY A 2 1.20 -8.95 -7.32
N THR A 3 1.24 -10.12 -7.95
CA THR A 3 2.19 -11.20 -7.61
C THR A 3 3.52 -10.92 -8.32
N PRO A 4 4.67 -10.99 -7.63
CA PRO A 4 5.98 -10.85 -8.28
C PRO A 4 6.19 -11.90 -9.37
N PHE A 5 6.90 -11.51 -10.43
CA PHE A 5 7.36 -12.47 -11.44
C PHE A 5 8.41 -13.42 -10.83
N THR A 6 8.48 -14.64 -11.37
CA THR A 6 9.48 -15.63 -10.96
C THR A 6 10.88 -15.29 -11.45
N HIS A 7 10.99 -14.46 -12.48
CA HIS A 7 12.23 -13.98 -13.09
C HIS A 7 12.13 -12.49 -13.37
N ASP A 8 13.28 -11.84 -13.52
CA ASP A 8 13.34 -10.48 -14.04
C ASP A 8 12.92 -10.48 -15.52
N MET A 9 11.90 -9.68 -15.84
CA MET A 9 11.32 -9.59 -17.19
C MET A 9 11.77 -8.31 -17.91
N GLY A 10 12.67 -7.53 -17.29
CA GLY A 10 13.09 -6.22 -17.77
C GLY A 10 12.20 -5.09 -17.26
N GLU A 11 12.70 -3.87 -17.45
CA GLU A 11 12.05 -2.64 -17.00
C GLU A 11 10.71 -2.42 -17.71
N GLY A 12 9.68 -2.03 -16.94
CA GLY A 12 8.35 -1.72 -17.48
C GLY A 12 7.51 -2.92 -17.91
N PHE A 13 7.95 -4.15 -17.65
CA PHE A 13 7.18 -5.33 -18.03
C PHE A 13 5.84 -5.41 -17.29
N LEU A 14 4.76 -5.65 -18.03
CA LEU A 14 3.39 -5.77 -17.52
C LEU A 14 2.90 -7.22 -17.62
N SER A 15 2.11 -7.67 -16.64
CA SER A 15 1.49 -8.99 -16.72
C SER A 15 0.36 -9.00 -17.76
N ALA A 16 0.07 -10.17 -18.33
CA ALA A 16 -1.04 -10.33 -19.29
C ALA A 16 -2.39 -9.90 -18.67
N GLU A 17 -2.58 -10.18 -17.38
CA GLU A 17 -3.77 -9.75 -16.63
C GLU A 17 -3.86 -8.21 -16.55
N ALA A 18 -2.74 -7.51 -16.36
CA ALA A 18 -2.69 -6.04 -16.36
C ALA A 18 -3.06 -5.41 -17.69
N ILE A 19 -2.74 -6.09 -18.77
CA ILE A 19 -3.04 -5.63 -20.13
C ILE A 19 -4.50 -5.89 -20.46
N ALA A 20 -5.01 -7.08 -20.11
CA ALA A 20 -6.37 -7.50 -20.43
C ALA A 20 -7.43 -6.78 -19.59
N ASP A 21 -7.13 -6.50 -18.31
CA ASP A 21 -8.00 -5.80 -17.37
C ASP A 21 -7.20 -4.72 -16.63
N PRO A 22 -6.98 -3.54 -17.26
CA PRO A 22 -6.17 -2.48 -16.68
C PRO A 22 -6.76 -2.00 -15.33
N PRO A 23 -5.94 -1.88 -14.28
CA PRO A 23 -6.42 -1.48 -12.98
C PRO A 23 -6.76 0.01 -12.97
N PRO A 24 -7.62 0.49 -12.05
CA PRO A 24 -8.00 1.91 -11.95
C PRO A 24 -6.89 2.78 -11.32
N PHE A 25 -5.63 2.35 -11.38
CA PHE A 25 -4.47 3.05 -10.85
C PHE A 25 -3.27 2.83 -11.76
N GLU A 26 -2.36 3.80 -11.80
CA GLU A 26 -1.13 3.69 -12.61
C GLU A 26 -0.06 2.84 -11.92
N ARG A 27 0.13 3.04 -10.61
CA ARG A 27 1.18 2.38 -9.83
C ARG A 27 0.66 1.99 -8.45
N ALA A 28 1.12 0.84 -7.95
CA ALA A 28 0.88 0.38 -6.60
C ALA A 28 2.17 -0.15 -5.96
N ARG A 29 2.34 0.10 -4.67
CA ARG A 29 3.43 -0.44 -3.85
C ARG A 29 2.89 -0.97 -2.53
N ALA A 30 3.43 -2.10 -2.11
CA ALA A 30 3.18 -2.67 -0.79
C ALA A 30 4.52 -2.83 -0.06
N ALA A 31 4.57 -2.42 1.20
CA ALA A 31 5.77 -2.61 2.02
C ALA A 31 5.95 -4.08 2.47
N VAL A 32 4.84 -4.82 2.59
CA VAL A 32 4.81 -6.19 3.10
C VAL A 32 3.68 -6.98 2.42
N VAL A 33 3.85 -8.30 2.36
CA VAL A 33 2.76 -9.23 2.06
C VAL A 33 1.83 -9.28 3.26
N TYR A 34 0.51 -9.18 3.03
CA TYR A 34 -0.48 -9.23 4.11
C TYR A 34 -0.71 -10.66 4.62
N SER A 35 0.25 -11.16 5.39
CA SER A 35 0.22 -12.49 6.02
C SER A 35 0.94 -12.48 7.36
N GLY A 36 0.74 -13.53 8.17
CA GLY A 36 1.45 -13.72 9.45
C GLY A 36 1.46 -12.48 10.36
N VAL A 37 2.66 -12.08 10.77
CA VAL A 37 2.90 -10.93 11.66
C VAL A 37 2.44 -9.61 11.04
N ALA A 38 2.65 -9.40 9.74
CA ALA A 38 2.20 -8.18 9.06
C ALA A 38 0.67 -8.02 9.15
N ARG A 39 -0.08 -9.12 9.00
CA ARG A 39 -1.53 -9.12 9.21
C ARG A 39 -1.90 -8.76 10.64
N GLN A 40 -1.22 -9.33 11.64
CA GLN A 40 -1.49 -9.04 13.06
C GLN A 40 -1.22 -7.56 13.38
N MET A 41 -0.13 -6.98 12.88
CA MET A 41 0.20 -5.56 13.08
C MET A 41 -0.86 -4.64 12.48
N VAL A 42 -1.28 -4.90 11.23
CA VAL A 42 -2.34 -4.12 10.57
C VAL A 42 -3.66 -4.23 11.33
N GLN A 43 -4.02 -5.40 11.84
CA GLN A 43 -5.21 -5.57 12.66
C GLN A 43 -5.10 -4.84 14.00
N GLY A 44 -3.93 -4.90 14.64
CA GLY A 44 -3.65 -4.15 15.86
C GLY A 44 -3.84 -2.64 15.68
N LEU A 45 -3.28 -2.10 14.59
CA LEU A 45 -3.42 -0.69 14.24
C LEU A 45 -4.88 -0.31 13.92
N LYS A 46 -5.62 -1.16 13.19
CA LYS A 46 -6.99 -0.87 12.73
C LYS A 46 -8.04 -1.04 13.83
N TYR A 47 -7.88 -2.01 14.72
CA TYR A 47 -8.98 -2.49 15.58
C TYR A 47 -8.64 -2.62 17.06
N GLN A 48 -7.37 -2.48 17.44
CA GLN A 48 -6.93 -2.71 18.84
C GLN A 48 -6.20 -1.50 19.44
N ASP A 49 -6.40 -0.31 18.87
CA ASP A 49 -5.82 0.95 19.33
C ASP A 49 -4.29 0.94 19.48
N ARG A 50 -3.61 0.06 18.74
CA ARG A 50 -2.14 -0.03 18.70
C ARG A 50 -1.54 1.04 17.78
N THR A 51 -1.80 2.30 18.10
CA THR A 51 -1.31 3.47 17.36
C THR A 51 0.21 3.63 17.45
N ASP A 52 0.84 3.00 18.44
CA ASP A 52 2.29 2.88 18.58
C ASP A 52 2.97 2.18 17.38
N LEU A 53 2.22 1.36 16.63
CA LEU A 53 2.70 0.71 15.41
C LEU A 53 2.81 1.67 14.22
N ALA A 54 2.08 2.78 14.23
CA ALA A 54 1.93 3.66 13.08
C ALA A 54 3.27 4.25 12.57
N PRO A 55 4.18 4.77 13.42
CA PRO A 55 5.45 5.32 12.95
C PRO A 55 6.35 4.26 12.30
N TRP A 56 6.33 3.03 12.79
CA TRP A 56 7.13 1.92 12.24
C TRP A 56 6.62 1.50 10.87
N MET A 57 5.31 1.27 10.77
CA MET A 57 4.66 0.89 9.53
C MET A 57 4.78 1.99 8.48
N ALA A 58 4.67 3.26 8.89
CA ALA A 58 4.88 4.40 8.00
C ALA A 58 6.31 4.42 7.42
N ARG A 59 7.35 4.17 8.23
CA ARG A 59 8.74 4.10 7.72
C ARG A 59 8.93 2.98 6.69
N TRP A 60 8.28 1.85 6.85
CA TRP A 60 8.31 0.78 5.86
C TRP A 60 7.64 1.20 4.55
N MET A 61 6.49 1.87 4.63
CA MET A 61 5.80 2.43 3.47
C MET A 61 6.60 3.51 2.77
N LEU A 62 7.24 4.41 3.52
CA LEU A 62 8.11 5.46 2.97
C LEU A 62 9.28 4.85 2.19
N ARG A 63 9.89 3.78 2.70
CA ARG A 63 10.98 3.08 2.01
C ARG A 63 10.49 2.36 0.75
N ALA A 64 9.39 1.61 0.83
CA ALA A 64 8.88 0.82 -0.30
C ALA A 64 8.23 1.68 -1.40
N GLY A 65 7.75 2.88 -1.04
CA GLY A 65 7.08 3.81 -1.94
C GLY A 65 7.89 5.06 -2.26
N ALA A 66 9.21 5.08 -2.01
CA ALA A 66 10.04 6.28 -2.11
C ALA A 66 9.86 7.04 -3.44
N GLU A 67 9.85 6.30 -4.55
CA GLU A 67 9.62 6.84 -5.90
C GLU A 67 8.24 7.50 -6.04
N LEU A 68 7.17 6.83 -5.61
CA LEU A 68 5.82 7.40 -5.68
C LEU A 68 5.70 8.65 -4.80
N ILE A 69 6.24 8.60 -3.59
CA ILE A 69 6.14 9.69 -2.61
C ILE A 69 6.90 10.92 -3.10
N ALA A 70 8.06 10.73 -3.74
CA ALA A 70 8.83 11.84 -4.31
C ALA A 70 8.06 12.60 -5.40
N GLU A 71 7.18 11.91 -6.12
CA GLU A 71 6.33 12.47 -7.19
C GLU A 71 4.92 12.85 -6.71
N THR A 72 4.59 12.66 -5.42
CA THR A 72 3.24 12.85 -4.89
C THR A 72 3.00 14.30 -4.44
N ASP A 73 2.02 14.97 -5.04
CA ASP A 73 1.56 16.29 -4.58
C ASP A 73 0.71 16.22 -3.31
N LEU A 74 -0.06 15.13 -3.13
CA LEU A 74 -1.03 14.99 -2.04
C LEU A 74 -1.20 13.55 -1.57
N VAL A 75 -1.21 13.38 -0.24
CA VAL A 75 -1.58 12.11 0.40
C VAL A 75 -3.02 12.18 0.92
N LEU A 76 -3.91 11.43 0.28
CA LEU A 76 -5.31 11.34 0.69
C LEU A 76 -5.57 10.08 1.53
N PRO A 77 -6.08 10.21 2.77
CA PRO A 77 -6.51 9.05 3.52
C PRO A 77 -7.78 8.49 2.87
N VAL A 78 -7.77 7.20 2.47
CA VAL A 78 -8.98 6.51 1.99
C VAL A 78 -9.88 6.26 3.21
N PRO A 79 -11.01 6.97 3.36
CA PRO A 79 -11.84 6.82 4.53
C PRO A 79 -12.68 5.56 4.39
N PHE A 80 -12.64 4.67 5.38
CA PHE A 80 -13.59 3.57 5.47
C PHE A 80 -15.02 4.08 5.74
N HIS A 81 -15.15 5.25 6.40
CA HIS A 81 -16.41 5.96 6.63
C HIS A 81 -16.21 7.47 6.48
N GLY A 82 -16.83 8.11 5.48
CA GLY A 82 -16.71 9.56 5.24
C GLY A 82 -17.06 10.44 6.45
N ARG A 83 -17.93 9.95 7.36
CA ARG A 83 -18.32 10.64 8.59
C ARG A 83 -17.18 10.87 9.57
N ARG A 84 -16.09 10.08 9.49
CA ARG A 84 -14.92 10.23 10.38
C ARG A 84 -14.04 11.42 9.99
N LEU A 85 -14.14 11.90 8.74
CA LEU A 85 -13.44 13.11 8.30
C LEU A 85 -14.05 14.39 8.93
N PHE A 86 -15.34 14.36 9.23
CA PHE A 86 -16.09 15.48 9.84
C PHE A 86 -15.96 15.58 11.38
N ARG A 87 -15.31 14.61 12.03
CA ARG A 87 -14.91 14.71 13.46
C ARG A 87 -13.42 15.02 13.55
N ARG A 88 -13.07 16.27 13.25
CA ARG A 88 -11.89 16.94 13.79
C ARG A 88 -12.32 18.28 14.33
#